data_AF-A0A662MHG0-F1
#
_entry.id   AF-A0A662MHG0-F1
#
_cell.length_a   1.000
_cell.length_b   1.000
_cell.length_c   1.000
_cell.angle_alpha   90.00
_cell.angle_beta   90.00
_cell.angle_gamma   90.00
#
_symmetry.space_group_name_H-M   'P 1'
#
loop_
_entity.id
_entity.type
_entity.pdbx_description
1 polymer ?
#
loop_
_entity_poly.entity_id
_entity_poly.type
_entity_poly.pdbx_seq_one_letter_code
_entity_poly.pdbx_strand_id
1 'polypeptide(L)'
;MVNIASIVDILLGVYTVIAATLTAIGVISYRRSSSGRVLFVTLAFFLLFLKGLILILGLYVFKAEGFLIPSQFGRGFATLLAIDSVAMLALYFALFHRG
;
A
#
# COMPACT_ATOMS: atom_id res chain seq x y z
N MET A 1 27.88 -0.98 0.66
CA MET A 1 26.96 -0.86 -0.50
C MET A 1 25.57 -1.16 0.02
N VAL A 2 24.63 -0.21 -0.05
CA VAL A 2 23.25 -0.46 0.38
C VAL A 2 22.60 -1.39 -0.63
N ASN A 3 22.13 -2.56 -0.18
CA ASN A 3 21.55 -3.55 -1.06
C ASN A 3 20.17 -3.04 -1.52
N ILE A 4 19.98 -2.79 -2.80
CA ILE A 4 18.71 -2.24 -3.34
C ILE A 4 17.51 -3.11 -2.92
N ALA A 5 17.72 -4.41 -2.78
CA ALA A 5 16.73 -5.35 -2.28
C ALA A 5 16.23 -5.02 -0.85
N SER A 6 17.10 -4.54 0.05
CA SER A 6 16.69 -4.20 1.42
C SER A 6 15.87 -2.91 1.48
N ILE A 7 16.11 -1.96 0.57
CA ILE A 7 15.32 -0.72 0.47
C ILE A 7 13.90 -1.04 -0.01
N VAL A 8 13.78 -1.92 -1.02
CA VAL A 8 12.50 -2.38 -1.57
C VAL A 8 11.63 -3.03 -0.49
N ASP A 9 12.21 -3.90 0.34
CA ASP A 9 11.49 -4.54 1.45
C ASP A 9 10.99 -3.52 2.47
N ILE A 10 11.84 -2.56 2.87
CA ILE A 10 11.48 -1.52 3.84
C ILE A 10 10.34 -0.66 3.31
N LEU A 11 10.45 -0.18 2.05
CA LEU A 11 9.43 0.66 1.44
C LEU A 11 8.09 -0.07 1.32
N LEU A 12 8.11 -1.35 0.95
CA LEU A 12 6.91 -2.17 0.87
C LEU A 12 6.27 -2.40 2.23
N GLY A 13 7.09 -2.66 3.25
CA GLY A 13 6.63 -2.80 4.64
C GLY A 13 5.94 -1.52 5.12
N VAL A 14 6.59 -0.36 4.94
CA VAL A 14 6.04 0.95 5.30
C VAL A 14 4.74 1.22 4.56
N TYR A 15 4.70 1.02 3.24
CA TYR A 15 3.50 1.15 2.43
C TYR A 15 2.34 0.31 2.97
N THR A 16 2.60 -0.97 3.26
CA THR A 16 1.57 -1.91 3.71
C THR A 16 1.03 -1.53 5.10
N VAL A 17 1.90 -1.07 6.00
CA VAL A 17 1.49 -0.58 7.34
C VAL A 17 0.63 0.68 7.23
N ILE A 18 0.99 1.63 6.36
CA ILE A 18 0.21 2.85 6.13
C ILE A 18 -1.16 2.49 5.55
N ALA A 19 -1.20 1.62 4.54
CA ALA A 19 -2.44 1.14 3.92
C ALA A 19 -3.40 0.51 4.96
N ALA A 20 -2.86 -0.36 5.82
CA ALA A 20 -3.62 -1.01 6.88
C ALA A 20 -4.18 0.01 7.88
N THR A 21 -3.35 0.97 8.28
CA THR A 21 -3.72 2.01 9.25
C THR A 21 -4.82 2.91 8.69
N LEU A 22 -4.69 3.37 7.43
CA LEU A 22 -5.70 4.17 6.76
C LEU A 22 -7.01 3.42 6.56
N THR A 23 -6.94 2.11 6.27
CA THR A 23 -8.12 1.24 6.21
C THR A 23 -8.82 1.18 7.57
N ALA A 24 -8.08 0.95 8.66
CA ALA A 24 -8.64 0.89 10.01
C ALA A 24 -9.32 2.22 10.40
N ILE A 25 -8.68 3.35 10.10
CA ILE A 25 -9.24 4.69 10.32
C ILE A 25 -10.51 4.90 9.49
N GLY A 26 -10.52 4.46 8.23
CA GLY A 26 -11.69 4.49 7.37
C GLY A 26 -12.86 3.69 7.93
N VAL A 27 -12.62 2.46 8.42
CA VAL A 27 -13.64 1.62 9.06
C VAL A 27 -14.24 2.29 10.30
N ILE A 28 -13.39 2.88 11.15
CA ILE A 28 -13.85 3.60 12.35
C ILE A 28 -14.70 4.82 11.94
N SER A 29 -14.27 5.55 10.91
CA SER A 29 -14.99 6.72 10.39
C SER A 29 -16.33 6.34 9.73
N TYR A 30 -16.38 5.21 9.02
CA TYR A 30 -17.61 4.70 8.43
C TYR A 30 -18.62 4.31 9.51
N ARG A 31 -18.19 3.61 10.56
CA ARG A 31 -19.07 3.22 11.68
C ARG A 31 -19.70 4.42 12.39
N ARG A 32 -19.07 5.60 12.36
CA ARG A 32 -19.59 6.83 12.99
C ARG A 32 -20.49 7.65 12.07
N SER A 33 -20.28 7.59 10.76
CA SER A 33 -20.96 8.47 9.79
C SER A 33 -21.98 7.75 8.89
N SER A 34 -21.88 6.42 8.75
CA SER A 34 -22.61 5.60 7.75
C SER A 34 -22.60 6.20 6.33
N SER A 35 -21.56 6.98 5.99
CA SER A 35 -21.46 7.64 4.69
C SER A 35 -20.93 6.68 3.63
N GLY A 36 -21.67 6.54 2.53
CA GLY A 36 -21.24 5.74 1.37
C GLY A 36 -19.91 6.22 0.76
N ARG A 37 -19.60 7.52 0.84
CA ARG A 37 -18.31 8.08 0.44
C ARG A 37 -17.17 7.51 1.27
N VAL A 38 -17.36 7.45 2.59
CA VAL A 38 -16.36 6.91 3.53
C VAL A 38 -16.17 5.42 3.31
N LEU A 39 -17.26 4.67 3.05
CA LEU A 39 -17.18 3.25 2.68
C LEU A 39 -16.31 3.06 1.42
N PHE A 40 -16.57 3.82 0.36
CA PHE A 40 -15.85 3.71 -0.91
C PHE A 40 -14.34 3.99 -0.74
N VAL A 41 -14.00 5.07 -0.05
CA VAL A 41 -12.60 5.43 0.22
C VAL A 41 -11.92 4.38 1.11
N THR A 42 -12.62 3.85 2.11
CA THR A 42 -12.11 2.77 2.96
C THR A 42 -11.84 1.49 2.17
N LEU A 43 -12.73 1.15 1.22
CA LEU A 43 -12.56 0.00 0.34
C LEU A 43 -11.32 0.17 -0.56
N ALA A 44 -11.07 1.39 -1.05
CA ALA A 44 -9.89 1.70 -1.85
C ALA A 44 -8.60 1.54 -1.03
N PHE A 45 -8.56 2.02 0.23
CA PHE A 45 -7.43 1.75 1.12
C PHE A 45 -7.21 0.26 1.39
N PHE A 46 -8.30 -0.49 1.56
CA PHE A 46 -8.23 -1.93 1.78
C PHE A 46 -7.64 -2.68 0.57
N LEU A 47 -8.03 -2.29 -0.65
CA LEU A 47 -7.46 -2.88 -1.88
C LEU A 47 -5.97 -2.57 -2.02
N LEU A 48 -5.54 -1.36 -1.68
CA LEU A 48 -4.13 -0.97 -1.66
C LEU A 48 -3.34 -1.78 -0.62
N PHE A 49 -3.92 -2.03 0.56
CA PHE A 49 -3.34 -2.91 1.57
C PHE A 49 -3.20 -4.35 1.07
N LEU A 50 -4.25 -4.91 0.46
CA LEU A 50 -4.23 -6.27 -0.06
C LEU A 50 -3.18 -6.43 -1.16
N LYS A 51 -3.05 -5.43 -2.04
CA LYS A 51 -1.99 -5.37 -3.05
C LYS A 51 -0.60 -5.40 -2.41
N GLY A 52 -0.40 -4.66 -1.32
CA GLY A 52 0.85 -4.68 -0.55
C GLY A 52 1.17 -6.07 0.02
N LEU A 53 0.19 -6.73 0.64
CA LEU A 53 0.34 -8.10 1.14
C LEU A 53 0.72 -9.11 0.05
N ILE A 54 0.05 -9.05 -1.10
CA ILE A 54 0.34 -9.93 -2.24
C ILE A 54 1.77 -9.72 -2.73
N LEU A 55 2.23 -8.48 -2.83
CA LEU A 55 3.60 -8.15 -3.21
C LEU A 55 4.63 -8.65 -2.19
N ILE A 56 4.35 -8.52 -0.89
CA ILE A 56 5.22 -9.05 0.17
C ILE A 56 5.33 -10.57 0.07
N LEU A 57 4.19 -11.25 -0.04
CA LEU A 57 4.13 -12.71 -0.15
C LEU A 57 4.86 -13.18 -1.41
N GLY A 58 4.63 -12.53 -2.55
CA GLY A 58 5.32 -12.84 -3.80
C GLY A 58 6.84 -12.70 -3.65
N LEU A 59 7.32 -11.58 -3.10
CA LEU A 59 8.74 -11.38 -2.86
C LEU A 59 9.34 -12.40 -1.88
N TYR A 60 8.59 -12.78 -0.86
CA TYR A 60 9.02 -13.80 0.10
C TYR A 60 9.15 -15.17 -0.56
N VAL A 61 8.18 -15.58 -1.38
CA VAL A 61 8.21 -16.84 -2.14
C VAL A 61 9.38 -16.84 -3.12
N PHE A 62 9.57 -15.77 -3.91
CA PHE A 62 10.70 -15.67 -4.85
C PHE A 62 12.06 -15.74 -4.14
N LYS A 63 12.19 -15.11 -2.96
CA LYS A 63 13.40 -15.21 -2.13
C LYS A 63 13.62 -16.62 -1.58
N ALA A 64 12.55 -17.28 -1.12
CA ALA A 64 12.62 -18.64 -0.58
C ALA A 64 13.02 -19.66 -1.64
N GLU A 65 12.58 -19.47 -2.89
CA GLU A 65 12.93 -20.31 -4.03
C GLU A 65 14.29 -19.95 -4.67
N GLY A 66 15.01 -18.94 -4.15
CA GLY A 66 16.34 -18.56 -4.63
C GLY A 66 16.34 -17.84 -5.99
N PHE A 67 15.18 -17.37 -6.47
CA PHE A 67 15.08 -16.63 -7.71
C PHE A 67 15.69 -15.22 -7.58
N LEU A 68 16.56 -14.87 -8.52
CA LEU A 68 17.11 -13.53 -8.63
C LEU A 68 16.03 -12.56 -9.13
N ILE A 69 15.63 -11.61 -8.30
CA ILE A 69 14.69 -10.55 -8.68
C ILE A 69 15.36 -9.67 -9.76
N PRO A 70 14.78 -9.56 -10.97
CA PRO A 70 15.37 -8.76 -12.05
C PRO A 70 15.53 -7.29 -11.62
N SER A 71 16.64 -6.64 -11.98
CA SER A 71 16.86 -5.22 -11.64
C SER A 71 15.81 -4.26 -12.25
N GLN A 72 15.18 -4.65 -13.35
CA GLN A 72 14.05 -3.92 -13.94
C GLN A 72 12.79 -3.96 -13.07
N PHE A 73 12.59 -5.04 -12.31
CA PHE A 73 11.48 -5.16 -11.35
C PHE A 73 11.60 -4.09 -10.26
N GLY A 74 12.80 -3.84 -9.73
CA GLY A 74 13.04 -2.81 -8.72
C GLY A 74 12.64 -1.40 -9.18
N ARG A 75 12.90 -1.05 -10.44
CA ARG A 75 12.49 0.24 -11.02
C ARG A 75 10.97 0.34 -11.21
N GLY A 76 10.35 -0.67 -11.83
CA GLY A 76 8.90 -0.71 -12.01
C GLY A 76 8.15 -0.70 -10.67
N PHE A 77 8.69 -1.41 -9.68
CA PHE A 77 8.17 -1.46 -8.32
C PHE A 77 8.22 -0.11 -7.61
N ALA A 78 9.34 0.63 -7.72
CA ALA A 78 9.45 1.97 -7.16
C ALA A 78 8.44 2.94 -7.79
N THR A 79 8.24 2.89 -9.11
CA THR A 79 7.22 3.70 -9.80
C THR A 79 5.81 3.35 -9.33
N LEU A 80 5.52 2.06 -9.19
CA LEU A 80 4.21 1.58 -8.74
C LEU A 80 3.91 1.98 -7.29
N LEU A 81 4.89 1.89 -6.39
CA LEU A 81 4.81 2.41 -5.03
C LEU A 81 4.59 3.91 -4.98
N ALA A 82 5.26 4.67 -5.84
CA ALA A 82 5.08 6.12 -5.91
C ALA A 82 3.66 6.49 -6.34
N ILE A 83 3.13 5.81 -7.36
CA ILE A 83 1.74 6.00 -7.81
C ILE A 83 0.76 5.64 -6.69
N ASP A 84 0.94 4.50 -6.03
CA ASP A 84 0.05 4.06 -4.95
C ASP A 84 0.11 5.03 -3.74
N SER A 85 1.29 5.61 -3.46
CA SER A 85 1.46 6.61 -2.40
C SER A 85 0.71 7.91 -2.71
N VAL A 86 0.76 8.37 -3.96
CA VAL A 86 -0.02 9.52 -4.42
C VAL A 86 -1.53 9.23 -4.35
N ALA A 87 -1.94 8.02 -4.75
CA ALA A 87 -3.33 7.59 -4.65
C ALA A 87 -3.81 7.54 -3.19
N MET A 88 -3.00 7.01 -2.27
CA MET A 88 -3.32 7.04 -0.83
C MET A 88 -3.48 8.47 -0.31
N LEU A 89 -2.62 9.39 -0.74
CA LEU A 89 -2.69 10.78 -0.32
C LEU A 89 -3.99 11.43 -0.83
N ALA A 90 -4.36 11.19 -2.09
CA ALA A 90 -5.62 11.68 -2.66
C ALA A 90 -6.85 11.12 -1.92
N LEU A 91 -6.85 9.81 -1.61
CA LEU A 91 -7.90 9.16 -0.85
C LEU A 91 -7.97 9.70 0.59
N TYR A 92 -6.82 10.00 1.21
CA TYR A 92 -6.76 10.58 2.55
C TYR A 92 -7.42 11.96 2.56
N PHE A 93 -7.11 12.81 1.59
CA PHE A 93 -7.81 14.08 1.43
C PHE A 93 -9.31 13.87 1.19
N ALA A 94 -9.72 12.91 0.35
CA ALA A 94 -11.14 12.62 0.16
C ALA A 94 -11.88 12.16 1.44
N LEU A 95 -11.18 11.49 2.36
CA LEU A 95 -11.72 11.06 3.64
C LEU A 95 -11.89 12.23 4.63
N PHE A 96 -10.90 13.13 4.70
CA PHE A 96 -10.80 14.14 5.76
C PHE A 96 -11.07 15.58 5.32
N HIS A 97 -11.10 15.87 4.03
CA HIS A 97 -11.46 17.20 3.55
C HIS A 97 -12.96 17.42 3.77
N ARG A 98 -13.27 18.26 4.76
CA ARG A 98 -14.61 18.79 5.03
C ARG A 98 -14.91 19.80 3.93
N GLY A 99 -15.68 19.39 2.94
CA GLY A 99 -16.47 20.33 2.12
C GLY A 99 -17.65 20.83 2.94
#